data_AF-A0A3D1DQT8-F1
#
_entry.id   AF-A0A3D1DQT8-F1
#
_cell.length_a   1.000
_cell.length_b   1.000
_cell.length_c   1.000
_cell.angle_alpha   90.00
_cell.angle_beta   90.00
_cell.angle_gamma   90.00
#
_symmetry.space_group_name_H-M   'P 1'
#
loop_
_entity.id
_entity.type
_entity.pdbx_description
1 polymer ?
#
loop_
_entity_poly.entity_id
_entity_poly.type
_entity_poly.pdbx_seq_one_letter_code
_entity_poly.pdbx_strand_id
1 'polypeptide(L)'
;SYMTDALLTYGENLGHLTCSSGVFAYEVIEGRLIIKTYINFDLLSEEQIDKFYGSGTATVLPKEYITEDHGQTDFKLVEEYEGSPGQPLT
;
A
#
# COMPACT_ATOMS: atom_id res chain seq x y z
N SER A 1 0.11 9.99 5.01
CA SER A 1 0.29 11.13 4.08
C SER A 1 0.33 10.51 2.72
N TYR A 2 -0.44 10.98 1.73
CA TYR A 2 -0.63 10.26 0.46
C TYR A 2 0.67 9.74 -0.18
N MET A 3 1.75 10.52 -0.10
CA MET A 3 3.06 10.12 -0.61
C MET A 3 3.72 9.00 0.21
N THR A 4 3.65 9.05 1.54
CA THR A 4 4.17 7.99 2.41
C THR A 4 3.44 6.68 2.16
N ASP A 5 2.12 6.74 2.00
CA ASP A 5 1.29 5.57 1.75
C ASP A 5 1.59 5.00 0.36
N ALA A 6 1.79 5.87 -0.63
CA ALA A 6 2.19 5.48 -1.99
C ALA A 6 3.55 4.79 -2.05
N LEU A 7 4.54 5.22 -1.25
CA LEU A 7 5.87 4.60 -1.25
C LEU A 7 5.84 3.14 -0.78
N LEU A 8 4.86 2.75 0.03
CA LEU A 8 4.70 1.36 0.49
C LEU A 8 4.33 0.41 -0.66
N THR A 9 3.75 0.92 -1.75
CA THR A 9 3.33 0.13 -2.91
C THR A 9 4.44 0.02 -3.98
N TYR A 10 5.67 0.46 -3.66
CA TYR A 10 6.78 0.39 -4.61
C TYR A 10 7.09 -1.06 -4.98
N GLY A 11 7.08 -1.35 -6.29
CA GLY A 11 7.32 -2.68 -6.83
C GLY A 11 6.05 -3.46 -7.17
N GLU A 12 4.88 -3.03 -6.70
CA GLU A 12 3.59 -3.64 -7.08
C GLU A 12 3.22 -3.31 -8.53
N ASN A 13 3.34 -2.03 -8.88
CA ASN A 13 3.04 -1.52 -10.20
C ASN A 13 4.27 -0.79 -10.75
N LEU A 14 4.95 -1.40 -11.74
CA LEU A 14 6.14 -0.79 -12.32
C LEU A 14 5.84 0.61 -12.86
N GLY A 15 6.60 1.59 -12.39
CA GLY A 15 6.47 3.00 -12.76
C GLY A 15 5.30 3.74 -12.10
N HIS A 16 4.54 3.10 -11.20
CA HIS A 16 3.40 3.71 -10.52
C HIS A 16 3.39 3.40 -9.02
N LEU A 17 3.03 4.39 -8.22
CA LEU A 17 2.77 4.25 -6.79
C LEU A 17 1.30 4.62 -6.53
N THR A 18 0.60 3.82 -5.74
CA THR A 18 -0.84 3.97 -5.54
C THR A 18 -1.13 4.43 -4.12
N CYS A 19 -2.09 5.33 -3.94
CA CYS A 19 -2.58 5.73 -2.63
C CYS A 19 -4.10 5.87 -2.67
N SER A 20 -4.73 6.11 -1.53
CA SER A 20 -6.19 6.18 -1.46
C SER A 20 -6.82 7.30 -2.30
N SER A 21 -6.04 8.29 -2.78
CA SER A 21 -6.55 9.43 -3.54
C SER A 21 -6.17 9.43 -5.03
N GLY A 22 -5.30 8.52 -5.46
CA GLY A 22 -4.78 8.52 -6.82
C GLY A 22 -3.43 7.82 -6.99
N VAL A 23 -2.82 8.03 -8.15
CA VAL A 23 -1.61 7.32 -8.59
C VAL A 23 -0.51 8.30 -8.93
N PHE A 24 0.68 8.08 -8.40
CA PHE A 24 1.89 8.79 -8.80
C PHE A 24 2.64 7.99 -9.86
N ALA A 25 2.95 8.61 -11.00
CA ALA A 25 3.86 8.01 -11.97
C ALA A 25 5.29 8.41 -11.64
N TYR A 26 6.20 7.44 -11.64
CA TYR A 26 7.60 7.64 -11.27
C TYR A 26 8.58 7.05 -12.29
N GLU A 27 9.81 7.53 -12.21
CA GLU A 27 10.99 6.97 -12.89
C GLU A 27 12.15 6.89 -11.89
N VAL A 28 13.02 5.89 -12.02
CA VAL A 28 14.25 5.81 -11.22
C VAL A 28 15.42 6.29 -12.07
N ILE A 29 16.01 7.42 -11.68
CA ILE A 29 17.15 8.04 -12.37
C ILE A 29 18.30 8.08 -11.37
N GLU A 30 19.43 7.44 -11.72
CA GLU A 30 20.64 7.42 -10.88
C GLU A 30 20.36 6.95 -9.43
N GLY A 31 19.50 5.94 -9.27
CA GLY A 31 19.12 5.39 -7.96
C GLY A 31 18.16 6.26 -7.15
N ARG A 32 17.65 7.36 -7.72
CA ARG A 32 16.65 8.22 -7.07
C ARG A 32 15.28 8.01 -7.72
N LEU A 33 14.26 7.85 -6.89
CA LEU A 33 12.87 7.80 -7.35
C LEU A 33 12.37 9.23 -7.60
N ILE A 34 12.02 9.52 -8.85
CA ILE A 34 11.55 10.83 -9.31
C ILE A 34 10.08 10.73 -9.69
N ILE A 35 9.22 11.45 -8.97
CA ILE A 35 7.80 11.58 -9.32
C ILE A 35 7.67 12.53 -10.52
N LYS A 36 7.01 12.06 -11.58
CA LYS A 36 6.78 12.84 -12.81
C LYS A 36 5.41 13.50 -12.82
N THR A 37 4.40 12.78 -12.33
CA THR A 37 3.02 13.29 -12.31
C THR A 37 2.21 12.60 -11.22
N TYR A 38 1.08 13.22 -10.89
CA TYR A 38 0.03 12.68 -10.04
C TYR A 38 -1.28 12.66 -10.82
N ILE A 39 -1.96 11.53 -10.79
CA ILE A 39 -3.25 11.31 -11.43
C ILE A 39 -4.28 11.11 -10.32
N ASN A 40 -5.27 12.01 -10.27
CA ASN A 40 -6.38 11.88 -9.32
C ASN A 40 -7.17 10.60 -9.64
N PHE A 41 -7.63 9.90 -8.61
CA PHE A 41 -8.46 8.70 -8.74
C PHE A 41 -9.65 8.90 -9.68
N ASP A 42 -10.32 10.06 -9.62
CA ASP A 42 -11.50 10.38 -10.45
C ASP A 42 -11.20 10.48 -11.95
N LEU A 43 -9.91 10.53 -12.33
CA LEU A 43 -9.45 10.61 -13.72
C LEU A 43 -9.00 9.24 -14.26
N LEU A 44 -9.04 8.19 -13.46
CA LEU A 44 -8.67 6.83 -13.87
C LEU A 44 -9.84 6.15 -14.59
N SER A 45 -9.53 5.37 -15.62
CA SER A 45 -10.50 4.46 -16.22
C SER A 45 -10.79 3.27 -15.29
N GLU A 46 -11.90 2.57 -15.50
CA GLU A 46 -12.22 1.35 -14.76
C GLU A 46 -11.12 0.28 -14.88
N GLU A 47 -10.52 0.15 -16.07
CA GLU A 47 -9.39 -0.77 -16.31
C GLU A 47 -8.16 -0.37 -15.47
N GLN A 48 -7.87 0.94 -15.36
CA GLN A 48 -6.77 1.43 -14.52
C GLN A 48 -7.08 1.23 -13.04
N ILE A 49 -8.33 1.42 -12.62
CA ILE A 49 -8.76 1.17 -11.25
C ILE A 49 -8.58 -0.31 -10.90
N ASP A 50 -9.05 -1.22 -11.75
CA ASP A 50 -8.89 -2.66 -11.55
C ASP A 50 -7.42 -3.07 -11.51
N LYS A 51 -6.60 -2.50 -12.40
CA LYS A 51 -5.15 -2.74 -12.40
C LYS A 51 -4.46 -2.27 -11.11
N PHE A 52 -4.78 -1.07 -10.64
CA PHE A 52 -4.06 -0.41 -9.54
C PHE A 52 -4.62 -0.70 -8.15
N TYR A 53 -5.88 -1.12 -8.06
CA TYR A 53 -6.60 -1.34 -6.80
C TYR A 53 -7.37 -2.67 -6.76
N GLY A 54 -7.17 -3.55 -7.74
CA GLY A 54 -7.78 -4.88 -7.80
C GLY A 54 -7.20 -5.87 -6.78
N SER A 55 -7.71 -7.09 -6.82
CA SER A 55 -7.55 -8.15 -5.80
C SER A 55 -6.12 -8.62 -5.51
N GLY A 56 -5.12 -8.17 -6.28
CA GLY A 56 -3.71 -8.52 -6.11
C GLY A 56 -2.77 -7.39 -5.70
N THR A 57 -3.28 -6.15 -5.57
CA THR A 57 -2.50 -5.00 -5.06
C THR A 57 -2.63 -4.96 -3.54
N ALA A 58 -1.58 -4.56 -2.81
CA ALA A 58 -1.66 -4.47 -1.36
C ALA A 58 -2.59 -3.31 -1.00
N THR A 59 -3.87 -3.63 -0.98
CA THR A 59 -4.92 -2.68 -0.71
C THR A 59 -4.74 -2.21 0.72
N VAL A 60 -4.52 -0.90 0.87
CA VAL A 60 -4.84 -0.22 2.11
C VAL A 60 -6.32 -0.48 2.33
N LEU A 61 -6.64 -1.46 3.19
CA LEU A 61 -8.02 -1.76 3.56
C LEU A 61 -8.65 -0.43 4.02
N PRO A 62 -9.80 -0.02 3.46
CA PRO A 62 -10.48 1.17 3.94
C PRO A 62 -10.69 1.04 5.45
N LYS A 63 -10.55 2.14 6.21
CA LYS A 63 -10.62 2.09 7.67
C LYS A 63 -11.92 1.50 8.18
N GLU A 64 -13.02 1.62 7.42
CA GLU A 64 -14.30 1.01 7.80
C GLU A 64 -14.25 -0.53 7.84
N TYR A 65 -13.27 -1.15 7.19
CA TYR A 65 -13.03 -2.60 7.18
C TYR A 65 -11.86 -3.03 8.08
N ILE A 66 -11.22 -2.08 8.79
CA ILE A 66 -10.19 -2.35 9.80
C ILE A 66 -10.85 -2.21 11.17
N THR A 67 -10.99 -3.33 11.89
CA THR A 67 -11.52 -3.33 13.27
C THR A 67 -10.40 -3.41 14.29
N GLU A 68 -10.49 -2.62 15.36
CA GLU A 68 -9.63 -2.74 16.54
C GLU A 68 -10.07 -3.89 17.46
N ASP A 69 -11.28 -4.42 17.26
CA ASP A 69 -11.79 -5.58 17.98
C ASP A 69 -11.24 -6.88 17.36
N HIS A 70 -10.16 -7.39 17.95
CA HIS A 70 -9.51 -8.64 17.57
C HIS A 70 -10.44 -9.87 17.64
N GLY A 71 -11.56 -9.81 18.36
CA GLY A 71 -12.48 -10.93 18.53
C GLY A 71 -13.32 -11.24 17.28
N GLN A 72 -13.42 -10.30 16.33
CA GLN A 72 -14.29 -10.42 15.16
C GLN A 72 -13.53 -10.41 13.83
N THR A 73 -12.20 -10.47 13.86
CA THR A 73 -11.39 -10.46 12.62
C THR A 73 -11.28 -11.85 12.01
N ASP A 74 -11.62 -11.98 10.73
CA ASP A 74 -11.35 -13.20 9.95
C ASP A 74 -9.85 -13.35 9.60
N PHE A 75 -9.10 -12.25 9.55
CA PHE A 75 -7.67 -12.21 9.26
C PHE A 75 -6.95 -11.21 10.15
N LYS A 76 -5.78 -11.60 10.68
CA LYS A 76 -4.91 -10.73 11.48
C LYS A 76 -3.60 -10.51 10.74
N LEU A 77 -3.35 -9.27 10.33
CA LEU A 77 -2.04 -8.85 9.84
C LEU A 77 -1.11 -8.74 11.06
N VAL A 78 -0.09 -9.57 11.10
CA VAL A 78 0.96 -9.52 12.13
C VAL A 78 2.14 -8.81 11.50
N GLU A 79 2.52 -7.64 12.04
CA GLU A 79 3.78 -7.01 11.67
C GLU A 79 4.94 -7.96 11.96
N GLU A 80 5.86 -8.06 11.01
CA GLU A 80 6.98 -8.99 11.04
C GLU A 80 7.79 -8.79 12.34
N TYR A 81 7.85 -9.87 13.12
CA TYR A 81 8.47 -10.06 14.44
C TYR A 81 9.52 -9.01 14.88
N GLU A 82 9.14 -8.03 15.71
CA GLU A 82 10.09 -7.39 16.62
C GLU A 82 10.34 -8.36 17.79
N GLY A 83 11.46 -9.10 17.73
CA GLY A 83 11.87 -9.96 18.81
C GLY A 83 12.00 -9.18 20.12
N SER A 84 11.11 -9.44 21.08
CA SER A 84 11.22 -8.88 22.43
C SER A 84 12.30 -9.63 23.23
N PRO A 85 13.18 -8.93 23.96
CA PRO A 85 14.24 -9.56 24.74
C PRO A 85 13.64 -10.11 26.04
N GLY A 86 13.17 -11.36 26.05
CA GLY A 86 12.67 -11.89 27.33
C GLY A 86 11.97 -13.24 27.40
N GLN A 87 11.87 -14.06 26.35
CA GLN A 87 11.35 -15.42 26.54
C GLN A 87 12.48 -16.43 26.77
N PRO A 88 12.47 -17.20 27.88
CA PRO A 88 13.38 -18.32 28.05
C PRO A 88 12.99 -19.43 27.06
N LEU A 89 13.99 -20.00 26.40
CA LEU A 89 13.85 -21.24 25.64
C LEU A 89 13.45 -22.37 26.59
N THR A 90 12.28 -22.96 26.37
CA THR A 90 11.95 -24.32 26.82
C THR A 90 11.45 -25.12 25.63
#